data_AF-A0A4Q5NVG9-F1
#
_entry.id   AF-A0A4Q5NVG9-F1
#
_cell.length_a   1.000
_cell.length_b   1.000
_cell.length_c   1.000
_cell.angle_alpha   90.00
_cell.angle_beta   90.00
_cell.angle_gamma   90.00
#
_symmetry.space_group_name_H-M   'P 1'
#
loop_
_entity.id
_entity.type
_entity.pdbx_description
1 polymer ?
#
loop_
_entity_poly.entity_id
_entity_poly.type
_entity_poly.pdbx_seq_one_letter_code
_entity_poly.pdbx_strand_id
1 'polypeptide(L)'
;MNESNGFTTNSRPGWIGDFLNRDAVLAGGAKIDASLFKSADAVKVVVGAIAAQGATSVTVAALSKPLPSGTVLDFGTNKFARLTAAAAKGATTLAVTALVTALAVNDTAYYNIPGEPKRIASGTLVGATNAEIDAATVVTNGVPAGLKWGPAADADDVVYLIIYDIIDADKNNNAEFYRHGRIVKINNLPGFSGLSTTLKAKVRDSYECTIGATES
;
A
#
# COMPACT_ATOMS: atom_id res chain seq x y z
N MET A 1 18.60 -18.01 -13.18
CA MET A 1 17.76 -16.87 -13.61
C MET A 1 17.88 -15.81 -12.55
N ASN A 2 18.67 -14.76 -12.80
CA ASN A 2 18.67 -13.58 -11.95
C ASN A 2 17.40 -12.81 -12.29
N GLU A 3 16.40 -12.85 -11.41
CA GLU A 3 15.36 -11.84 -11.40
C GLU A 3 16.08 -10.52 -11.12
N SER A 4 16.30 -9.73 -12.17
CA SER A 4 16.72 -8.35 -12.01
C SER A 4 15.61 -7.67 -11.23
N ASN A 5 15.81 -7.46 -9.93
CA ASN A 5 15.01 -6.56 -9.11
C ASN A 5 15.02 -5.21 -9.83
N GLY A 6 13.95 -4.93 -10.58
CA GLY A 6 13.84 -3.92 -11.64
C GLY A 6 13.88 -2.48 -11.16
N PHE A 7 14.92 -2.11 -10.41
CA PHE A 7 15.26 -0.74 -10.11
C PHE A 7 16.08 -0.20 -11.28
N THR A 8 15.39 0.25 -12.33
CA THR A 8 16.05 1.00 -13.40
C THR A 8 16.22 2.45 -12.95
N THR A 9 17.47 2.87 -12.90
CA THR A 9 17.87 4.24 -12.59
C THR A 9 17.34 5.20 -13.65
N ASN A 10 16.50 6.16 -13.24
CA ASN A 10 16.19 7.40 -13.96
C ASN A 10 15.59 7.29 -15.38
N SER A 11 14.97 6.15 -15.72
CA SER A 11 14.12 6.05 -16.91
C SER A 11 12.73 6.62 -16.59
N ARG A 12 12.13 7.34 -17.55
CA ARG A 12 10.75 7.82 -17.42
C ARG A 12 9.83 6.61 -17.13
N PRO A 13 9.05 6.61 -16.03
CA PRO A 13 8.13 5.53 -15.74
C PRO A 13 7.17 5.28 -16.91
N GLY A 14 6.93 4.00 -17.24
CA GLY A 14 6.10 3.62 -18.39
C GLY A 14 4.64 4.10 -18.33
N TRP A 15 4.16 4.49 -17.15
CA TRP A 15 2.81 5.05 -16.94
C TRP A 15 2.72 6.55 -17.25
N ILE A 16 3.85 7.26 -17.34
CA ILE A 16 3.86 8.70 -17.66
C ILE A 16 3.76 8.88 -19.18
N GLY A 17 2.77 9.68 -19.61
CA GLY A 17 2.62 10.08 -21.02
C GLY A 17 3.45 11.31 -21.40
N ASP A 18 3.68 12.22 -20.45
CA ASP A 18 4.35 13.50 -20.66
C ASP A 18 5.89 13.43 -20.45
N PHE A 19 6.57 14.56 -20.63
CA PHE A 19 7.96 14.76 -20.21
C PHE A 19 8.02 15.09 -18.72
N LEU A 20 8.94 14.46 -17.99
CA LEU A 20 9.20 14.78 -16.58
C LEU A 20 10.01 16.08 -16.49
N ASN A 21 9.32 17.21 -16.55
CA ASN A 21 9.87 18.54 -16.30
C ASN A 21 9.22 19.16 -15.05
N ARG A 22 9.70 20.35 -14.65
CA ARG A 22 9.19 21.08 -13.48
C ARG A 22 7.67 21.35 -13.54
N ASP A 23 7.09 21.40 -14.73
CA ASP A 23 5.66 21.68 -14.89
C ASP A 23 4.79 20.44 -14.68
N ALA A 24 5.37 19.24 -14.85
CA ALA A 24 4.72 17.96 -14.62
C ALA A 24 4.82 17.48 -13.16
N VAL A 25 5.77 18.03 -12.40
CA VAL A 25 6.07 17.62 -11.02
C VAL A 25 5.62 18.70 -10.03
N LEU A 26 4.90 18.29 -8.98
CA LEU A 26 4.79 19.11 -7.78
C LEU A 26 6.09 18.95 -7.01
N ALA A 27 6.89 20.02 -7.00
CA ALA A 27 8.16 20.06 -6.30
C ALA A 27 7.99 19.59 -4.86
N GLY A 28 8.95 18.78 -4.39
CA GLY A 28 8.83 17.96 -3.19
C GLY A 28 8.51 18.69 -1.88
N GLY A 29 8.50 17.91 -0.80
CA GLY A 29 8.08 18.37 0.53
C GLY A 29 6.84 17.65 1.04
N ALA A 30 6.15 16.90 0.17
CA ALA A 30 5.15 15.94 0.61
C ALA A 30 5.81 14.80 1.39
N LYS A 31 5.15 14.40 2.47
CA LYS A 31 5.57 13.29 3.33
C LYS A 31 4.57 12.15 3.21
N ILE A 32 5.06 10.93 3.07
CA ILE A 32 4.25 9.73 3.11
C ILE A 32 4.13 9.23 4.55
N ASP A 33 2.95 8.77 4.94
CA ASP A 33 2.80 7.98 6.16
C ASP A 33 3.23 6.53 5.92
N ALA A 34 4.50 6.24 6.15
CA ALA A 34 5.06 4.90 5.98
C ALA A 34 4.33 3.82 6.81
N SER A 35 3.63 4.19 7.89
CA SER A 35 2.88 3.21 8.71
C SER A 35 1.66 2.64 7.99
N LEU A 36 1.11 3.39 7.02
CA LEU A 36 -0.06 2.99 6.24
C LEU A 36 0.30 2.11 5.04
N PHE A 37 1.58 2.07 4.66
CA PHE A 37 2.05 1.22 3.56
C PHE A 37 2.54 -0.13 4.09
N LYS A 38 2.23 -1.16 3.31
CA LYS A 38 2.70 -2.52 3.54
C LYS A 38 4.10 -2.67 2.95
N SER A 39 4.95 -3.48 3.58
CA SER A 39 6.19 -3.88 2.93
C SER A 39 5.86 -4.64 1.64
N ALA A 40 6.65 -4.43 0.58
CA ALA A 40 6.49 -5.17 -0.68
C ALA A 40 6.55 -6.70 -0.45
N ASP A 41 7.27 -7.09 0.60
CA ASP A 41 7.51 -8.47 0.98
C ASP A 41 6.56 -8.97 2.09
N ALA A 42 5.53 -8.21 2.44
CA ALA A 42 4.56 -8.56 3.46
C ALA A 42 3.80 -9.86 3.12
N VAL A 43 3.56 -10.66 4.14
CA VAL A 43 2.81 -11.92 4.01
C VAL A 43 1.32 -11.62 4.15
N LYS A 44 0.56 -11.80 3.07
CA LYS A 44 -0.91 -11.75 3.11
C LYS A 44 -1.45 -13.07 3.65
N VAL A 45 -2.14 -13.01 4.77
CA VAL A 45 -2.85 -14.14 5.38
C VAL A 45 -4.34 -13.97 5.08
N VAL A 46 -4.95 -14.98 4.45
CA VAL A 46 -6.38 -14.99 4.13
C VAL A 46 -7.02 -16.18 4.82
N VAL A 47 -8.05 -15.94 5.64
CA VAL A 47 -8.80 -17.00 6.33
C VAL A 47 -9.60 -17.81 5.31
N GLY A 48 -9.35 -19.11 5.25
CA GLY A 48 -9.96 -20.04 4.29
C GLY A 48 -11.28 -20.64 4.77
N ALA A 49 -11.49 -20.72 6.09
CA ALA A 49 -12.73 -21.21 6.70
C ALA A 49 -13.00 -20.46 8.00
N ILE A 50 -14.28 -20.36 8.39
CA ILE A 50 -14.70 -19.71 9.63
C ILE A 50 -13.97 -20.35 10.82
N ALA A 51 -13.33 -19.53 11.65
CA ALA A 51 -12.73 -19.95 12.91
C ALA A 51 -13.53 -19.34 14.05
N ALA A 52 -14.23 -20.18 14.81
CA ALA A 52 -15.06 -19.72 15.92
C ALA A 52 -14.23 -19.10 17.06
N GLN A 53 -14.87 -18.33 17.93
CA GLN A 53 -14.27 -17.88 19.18
C GLN A 53 -13.74 -19.09 19.97
N GLY A 54 -12.58 -18.95 20.58
CA GLY A 54 -11.89 -20.01 21.31
C GLY A 54 -11.13 -21.01 20.45
N ALA A 55 -11.25 -20.95 19.11
CA ALA A 55 -10.47 -21.81 18.22
C ALA A 55 -8.96 -21.57 18.42
N THR A 56 -8.18 -22.66 18.41
CA THR A 56 -6.72 -22.66 18.54
C THR A 56 -6.01 -23.02 17.22
N SER A 57 -6.80 -23.25 16.16
CA SER A 57 -6.33 -23.44 14.80
C SER A 57 -7.15 -22.59 13.83
N VAL A 58 -6.48 -22.02 12.83
CA VAL A 58 -7.13 -21.23 11.78
C VAL A 58 -6.70 -21.78 10.43
N THR A 59 -7.66 -22.19 9.60
CA THR A 59 -7.41 -22.57 8.21
C THR A 59 -7.21 -21.31 7.37
N VAL A 60 -6.14 -21.28 6.59
CA VAL A 60 -5.74 -20.14 5.76
C VAL A 60 -5.39 -20.58 4.35
N ALA A 61 -5.40 -19.64 3.40
CA ALA A 61 -4.75 -19.84 2.11
C ALA A 61 -3.24 -20.12 2.30
N ALA A 62 -2.66 -20.90 1.39
CA ALA A 62 -1.25 -21.27 1.45
C ALA A 62 -0.34 -20.03 1.56
N LEU A 63 0.48 -19.98 2.61
CA LEU A 63 1.35 -18.82 2.87
C LEU A 63 2.42 -18.67 1.78
N SER A 64 2.64 -17.43 1.31
CA SER A 64 3.71 -17.13 0.34
C SER A 64 5.11 -17.20 0.94
N LYS A 65 5.24 -16.96 2.25
CA LYS A 65 6.47 -16.91 3.03
C LYS A 65 6.21 -17.42 4.47
N PRO A 66 7.25 -17.84 5.22
CA PRO A 66 7.07 -18.30 6.59
C PRO A 66 6.64 -17.17 7.53
N LEU A 67 5.95 -17.54 8.62
CA LEU A 67 5.60 -16.67 9.74
C LEU A 67 6.28 -17.18 11.02
N PRO A 68 7.04 -16.35 11.75
CA PRO A 68 7.62 -16.73 13.04
C PRO A 68 6.55 -16.99 14.12
N SER A 69 6.89 -17.79 15.13
CA SER A 69 6.05 -17.91 16.33
C SER A 69 5.94 -16.57 17.06
N GLY A 70 4.82 -16.33 17.76
CA GLY A 70 4.55 -15.09 18.47
C GLY A 70 4.05 -13.95 17.57
N THR A 71 4.02 -14.13 16.25
CA THR A 71 3.44 -13.18 15.30
C THR A 71 2.00 -12.86 15.68
N VAL A 72 1.66 -11.56 15.74
CA VAL A 72 0.30 -11.08 15.93
C VAL A 72 -0.25 -10.65 14.57
N LEU A 73 -1.32 -11.31 14.14
CA LEU A 73 -2.06 -10.98 12.93
C LEU A 73 -3.29 -10.16 13.31
N ASP A 74 -3.42 -8.98 12.72
CA ASP A 74 -4.59 -8.11 12.85
C ASP A 74 -5.45 -8.23 11.59
N PHE A 75 -6.68 -8.74 11.76
CA PHE A 75 -7.68 -8.91 10.71
C PHE A 75 -8.70 -7.74 10.70
N GLY A 76 -8.46 -6.68 11.47
CA GLY A 76 -9.35 -5.54 11.65
C GLY A 76 -10.50 -5.82 12.62
N THR A 77 -11.26 -4.77 12.98
CA THR A 77 -12.47 -4.91 13.84
C THR A 77 -12.23 -5.66 15.15
N ASN A 78 -11.07 -5.45 15.80
CA ASN A 78 -10.64 -6.15 17.01
C ASN A 78 -10.50 -7.68 16.87
N LYS A 79 -10.24 -8.17 15.65
CA LYS A 79 -9.94 -9.57 15.37
C LYS A 79 -8.43 -9.77 15.33
N PHE A 80 -7.89 -10.36 16.39
CA PHE A 80 -6.45 -10.65 16.50
C PHE A 80 -6.21 -12.15 16.61
N ALA A 81 -5.17 -12.64 15.95
CA ALA A 81 -4.67 -13.99 16.14
C ALA A 81 -3.16 -13.96 16.43
N ARG A 82 -2.75 -14.51 17.58
CA ARG A 82 -1.34 -14.66 17.94
C ARG A 82 -0.88 -16.08 17.66
N LEU A 83 0.13 -16.26 16.82
CA LEU A 83 0.68 -17.57 16.49
C LEU A 83 1.39 -18.17 17.71
N THR A 84 1.10 -19.44 18.01
CA THR A 84 1.76 -20.21 19.09
C THR A 84 2.92 -21.07 18.56
N ALA A 85 2.95 -21.33 17.25
CA ALA A 85 4.04 -22.00 16.56
C ALA A 85 4.38 -21.25 15.26
N ALA A 86 5.60 -21.44 14.77
CA ALA A 86 5.99 -20.93 13.46
C ALA A 86 5.21 -21.66 12.36
N ALA A 87 4.81 -20.93 11.31
CA ALA A 87 4.18 -21.50 10.13
C ALA A 87 5.12 -21.41 8.93
N ALA A 88 5.35 -22.53 8.25
CA ALA A 88 6.23 -22.57 7.07
C ALA A 88 5.54 -21.98 5.82
N LYS A 89 6.33 -21.64 4.80
CA LYS A 89 5.79 -21.35 3.46
C LYS A 89 4.91 -22.51 2.98
N GLY A 90 3.76 -22.18 2.39
CA GLY A 90 2.78 -23.16 1.92
C GLY A 90 1.86 -23.73 3.00
N ALA A 91 2.07 -23.39 4.29
CA ALA A 91 1.15 -23.82 5.34
C ALA A 91 -0.27 -23.30 5.09
N THR A 92 -1.26 -24.16 5.32
CA THR A 92 -2.69 -23.86 5.18
C THR A 92 -3.44 -23.88 6.52
N THR A 93 -2.71 -24.08 7.62
CA THR A 93 -3.23 -24.06 8.99
C THR A 93 -2.26 -23.31 9.88
N LEU A 94 -2.77 -22.40 10.70
CA LEU A 94 -2.02 -21.66 11.71
C LEU A 94 -2.41 -22.16 13.10
N ALA A 95 -1.41 -22.49 13.93
CA ALA A 95 -1.62 -22.71 15.36
C ALA A 95 -1.61 -21.35 16.08
N VAL A 96 -2.69 -21.04 16.79
CA VAL A 96 -2.91 -19.73 17.42
C VAL A 96 -3.33 -19.88 18.88
N THR A 97 -3.13 -18.83 19.66
CA THR A 97 -3.81 -18.69 20.96
C THR A 97 -5.31 -18.64 20.72
N ALA A 98 -6.11 -19.17 21.65
CA ALA A 98 -7.56 -19.16 21.59
C ALA A 98 -8.10 -17.79 21.15
N LEU A 99 -8.84 -17.76 20.04
CA LEU A 99 -9.35 -16.53 19.46
C LEU A 99 -10.34 -15.83 20.41
N VAL A 100 -10.14 -14.54 20.65
CA VAL A 100 -11.10 -13.73 21.43
C VAL A 100 -12.35 -13.40 20.62
N THR A 101 -12.17 -13.16 19.32
CA THR A 101 -13.22 -12.84 18.35
C THR A 101 -13.16 -13.85 17.21
N ALA A 102 -14.32 -14.33 16.74
CA ALA A 102 -14.37 -15.25 15.61
C ALA A 102 -13.84 -14.59 14.31
N LEU A 103 -13.19 -15.38 13.48
CA LEU A 103 -12.75 -14.98 12.14
C LEU A 103 -13.72 -15.51 11.09
N ALA A 104 -14.08 -14.66 10.14
CA ALA A 104 -14.90 -15.00 8.99
C ALA A 104 -14.02 -15.44 7.82
N VAL A 105 -14.62 -16.16 6.87
CA VAL A 105 -13.97 -16.45 5.59
C VAL A 105 -13.58 -15.15 4.88
N ASN A 106 -12.42 -15.14 4.24
CA ASN A 106 -11.83 -13.98 3.55
C ASN A 106 -11.41 -12.81 4.46
N ASP A 107 -11.47 -12.94 5.79
CA ASP A 107 -10.76 -12.00 6.67
C ASP A 107 -9.27 -12.01 6.28
N THR A 108 -8.68 -10.82 6.12
CA THR A 108 -7.28 -10.68 5.70
C THR A 108 -6.44 -9.97 6.74
N ALA A 109 -5.27 -10.52 7.02
CA ALA A 109 -4.22 -9.87 7.79
C ALA A 109 -2.94 -9.75 6.95
N TYR A 110 -2.09 -8.80 7.31
CA TYR A 110 -0.78 -8.62 6.68
C TYR A 110 0.29 -8.65 7.75
N TYR A 111 1.33 -9.46 7.53
CA TYR A 111 2.52 -9.47 8.37
C TYR A 111 3.66 -8.80 7.62
N ASN A 112 4.11 -7.64 8.12
CA ASN A 112 5.31 -6.98 7.64
C ASN A 112 6.52 -7.68 8.25
N ILE A 113 7.44 -8.14 7.39
CA ILE A 113 8.69 -8.76 7.84
C ILE A 113 9.57 -7.65 8.45
N PRO A 114 9.97 -7.75 9.73
CA PRO A 114 10.84 -6.75 10.34
C PRO A 114 12.15 -6.60 9.57
N GLY A 115 12.58 -5.36 9.34
CA GLY A 115 13.82 -5.04 8.63
C GLY A 115 13.71 -5.02 7.11
N GLU A 116 12.60 -5.48 6.53
CA GLU A 116 12.35 -5.31 5.09
C GLU A 116 11.92 -3.89 4.78
N PRO A 117 12.50 -3.25 3.75
CA PRO A 117 12.18 -1.88 3.42
C PRO A 117 10.74 -1.76 2.90
N LYS A 118 10.05 -0.69 3.29
CA LYS A 118 8.75 -0.34 2.74
C LYS A 118 8.92 0.35 1.40
N ARG A 119 8.98 -0.45 0.34
CA ARG A 119 9.06 0.03 -1.04
C ARG A 119 7.69 0.50 -1.51
N ILE A 120 7.63 1.72 -2.06
CA ILE A 120 6.44 2.27 -2.70
C ILE A 120 6.80 2.59 -4.13
N ALA A 121 6.15 1.92 -5.09
CA ALA A 121 6.45 2.06 -6.49
C ALA A 121 5.95 3.41 -7.05
N SER A 122 6.65 3.94 -8.02
CA SER A 122 6.21 5.00 -8.91
C SER A 122 4.86 4.66 -9.53
N GLY A 123 3.94 5.62 -9.55
CA GLY A 123 2.56 5.44 -9.99
C GLY A 123 1.63 4.92 -8.88
N THR A 124 2.11 4.72 -7.65
CA THR A 124 1.22 4.42 -6.52
C THR A 124 0.30 5.61 -6.27
N LEU A 125 -1.00 5.33 -6.18
CA LEU A 125 -2.04 6.31 -5.87
C LEU A 125 -2.07 6.57 -4.36
N VAL A 126 -1.91 7.83 -3.99
CA VAL A 126 -2.02 8.33 -2.62
C VAL A 126 -3.16 9.32 -2.51
N GLY A 127 -3.70 9.51 -1.31
CA GLY A 127 -4.78 10.44 -1.09
C GLY A 127 -4.84 11.01 0.31
N ALA A 128 -5.66 12.03 0.45
CA ALA A 128 -6.01 12.68 1.70
C ALA A 128 -7.41 13.31 1.59
N THR A 129 -8.10 13.38 2.71
CA THR A 129 -9.33 14.16 2.87
C THR A 129 -9.03 15.65 3.02
N ASN A 130 -9.99 16.50 2.68
CA ASN A 130 -9.88 17.95 2.91
C ASN A 130 -9.71 18.25 4.41
N ALA A 131 -10.35 17.47 5.28
CA ALA A 131 -10.18 17.59 6.73
C ALA A 131 -8.73 17.34 7.17
N GLU A 132 -8.06 16.34 6.59
CA GLU A 132 -6.64 16.09 6.86
C GLU A 132 -5.73 17.20 6.31
N ILE A 133 -6.04 17.71 5.11
CA ILE A 133 -5.31 18.84 4.51
C ILE A 133 -5.45 20.09 5.38
N ASP A 134 -6.68 20.43 5.81
CA ASP A 134 -6.95 21.57 6.67
C ASP A 134 -6.26 21.41 8.03
N ALA A 135 -6.33 20.22 8.63
CA ALA A 135 -5.65 19.91 9.88
C ALA A 135 -4.12 20.00 9.76
N ALA A 136 -3.55 19.66 8.60
CA ALA A 136 -2.11 19.76 8.36
C ALA A 136 -1.59 21.21 8.32
N THR A 137 -2.45 22.19 8.03
CA THR A 137 -2.11 23.62 8.09
C THR A 137 -2.01 24.14 9.53
N VAL A 138 -2.54 23.40 10.51
CA VAL A 138 -2.52 23.78 11.92
C VAL A 138 -1.09 23.67 12.45
N VAL A 139 -0.59 24.80 12.95
CA VAL A 139 0.70 24.89 13.63
C VAL A 139 0.49 24.67 15.12
N THR A 140 0.99 23.54 15.64
CA THR A 140 0.97 23.26 17.08
C THR A 140 2.38 23.45 17.63
N ASN A 141 2.54 24.31 18.64
CA ASN A 141 3.85 24.64 19.22
C ASN A 141 4.90 25.12 18.18
N GLY A 142 4.46 25.88 17.17
CA GLY A 142 5.35 26.40 16.13
C GLY A 142 5.75 25.38 15.06
N VAL A 143 5.25 24.14 15.12
CA VAL A 143 5.53 23.08 14.13
C VAL A 143 4.22 22.75 13.40
N PRO A 144 4.16 22.87 12.06
CA PRO A 144 3.04 22.35 11.28
C PRO A 144 2.91 20.84 11.54
N ALA A 145 1.69 20.35 11.76
CA ALA A 145 1.45 18.91 11.93
C ALA A 145 1.98 18.09 10.75
N GLY A 146 1.99 18.70 9.56
CA GLY A 146 2.50 18.15 8.32
C GLY A 146 1.50 17.14 7.76
N LEU A 147 1.11 17.33 6.50
CA LEU A 147 0.24 16.38 5.82
C LEU A 147 1.05 15.11 5.55
N LYS A 148 0.56 13.98 6.06
CA LYS A 148 1.11 12.67 5.74
C LYS A 148 0.15 11.96 4.80
N TRP A 149 0.60 11.70 3.59
CA TRP A 149 -0.20 11.05 2.56
C TRP A 149 -0.19 9.54 2.76
N GLY A 150 -1.37 8.92 2.72
CA GLY A 150 -1.57 7.47 2.80
C GLY A 150 -1.90 6.86 1.43
N PRO A 151 -2.04 5.52 1.35
CA PRO A 151 -2.65 4.87 0.19
C PRO A 151 -4.05 5.45 -0.04
N ALA A 152 -4.40 5.74 -1.29
CA ALA A 152 -5.68 6.36 -1.58
C ALA A 152 -6.88 5.48 -1.18
N ALA A 153 -7.89 6.12 -0.59
CA ALA A 153 -9.15 5.54 -0.18
C ALA A 153 -10.34 6.20 -0.87
N ASP A 154 -11.48 5.50 -0.89
CA ASP A 154 -12.72 6.02 -1.48
C ASP A 154 -13.20 7.31 -0.82
N ALA A 155 -12.85 7.53 0.44
CA ALA A 155 -13.20 8.72 1.21
C ALA A 155 -12.33 9.95 0.89
N ASP A 156 -11.18 9.79 0.23
CA ASP A 156 -10.23 10.89 0.03
C ASP A 156 -10.77 11.95 -0.94
N ASP A 157 -10.59 13.23 -0.65
CA ASP A 157 -11.06 14.29 -1.54
C ASP A 157 -10.05 14.60 -2.64
N VAL A 158 -8.76 14.40 -2.34
CA VAL A 158 -7.64 14.69 -3.25
C VAL A 158 -6.78 13.46 -3.38
N VAL A 159 -6.40 13.11 -4.62
CA VAL A 159 -5.50 11.99 -4.91
C VAL A 159 -4.31 12.44 -5.76
N TYR A 160 -3.15 11.82 -5.58
CA TYR A 160 -1.94 12.05 -6.37
C TYR A 160 -1.25 10.74 -6.74
N LEU A 161 -0.43 10.78 -7.80
CA LEU A 161 0.47 9.69 -8.17
C LEU A 161 1.90 10.02 -7.74
N ILE A 162 2.56 9.08 -7.07
CA ILE A 162 3.99 9.20 -6.74
C ILE A 162 4.83 9.08 -8.02
N ILE A 163 5.76 10.00 -8.26
CA ILE A 163 6.58 9.97 -9.48
C ILE A 163 7.76 9.00 -9.38
N TYR A 164 8.44 8.97 -8.23
CA TYR A 164 9.67 8.21 -8.04
C TYR A 164 9.46 7.09 -7.04
N ASP A 165 10.13 5.96 -7.26
CA ASP A 165 10.11 4.87 -6.27
C ASP A 165 10.67 5.36 -4.94
N ILE A 166 9.94 5.08 -3.87
CA ILE A 166 10.43 5.24 -2.51
C ILE A 166 10.99 3.90 -2.08
N ILE A 167 12.31 3.81 -1.96
CA ILE A 167 13.01 2.56 -1.65
C ILE A 167 12.70 2.06 -0.25
N ASP A 168 12.66 2.97 0.73
CA ASP A 168 12.46 2.63 2.14
C ASP A 168 11.73 3.80 2.82
N ALA A 169 10.40 3.73 2.84
CA ALA A 169 9.56 4.78 3.39
C ALA A 169 9.78 5.00 4.90
N ASP A 170 10.28 4.01 5.65
CA ASP A 170 10.58 4.19 7.07
C ASP A 170 11.84 5.06 7.29
N LYS A 171 12.76 5.12 6.31
CA LYS A 171 13.98 5.95 6.37
C LYS A 171 13.88 7.25 5.60
N ASN A 172 13.21 7.23 4.44
CA ASN A 172 13.01 8.40 3.59
C ASN A 172 11.61 8.36 3.00
N ASN A 173 10.69 9.11 3.61
CA ASN A 173 9.29 9.22 3.20
C ASN A 173 9.01 10.46 2.35
N ASN A 174 10.04 11.08 1.75
CA ASN A 174 9.82 12.18 0.82
C ASN A 174 9.16 11.63 -0.45
N ALA A 175 8.09 12.28 -0.86
CA ALA A 175 7.44 12.01 -2.14
C ALA A 175 7.42 13.26 -3.02
N GLU A 176 7.45 13.00 -4.32
CA GLU A 176 7.11 13.97 -5.36
C GLU A 176 5.88 13.45 -6.10
N PHE A 177 4.96 14.37 -6.38
CA PHE A 177 3.68 14.02 -6.97
C PHE A 177 3.55 14.49 -8.41
N TYR A 178 2.87 13.67 -9.19
CA TYR A 178 2.51 14.01 -10.55
C TYR A 178 1.34 15.00 -10.56
N ARG A 179 1.58 16.16 -11.18
CA ARG A 179 0.59 17.24 -11.22
C ARG A 179 -0.66 16.78 -11.98
N HIS A 180 -1.83 17.18 -11.50
CA HIS A 180 -3.11 16.99 -12.20
C HIS A 180 -3.12 17.64 -13.59
N GLY A 181 -4.04 17.18 -14.44
CA GLY A 181 -4.17 17.62 -15.84
C GLY A 181 -3.05 17.12 -16.76
N ARG A 182 -2.26 16.13 -16.31
CA ARG A 182 -1.16 15.53 -17.07
C ARG A 182 -1.54 14.16 -17.61
N ILE A 183 -0.81 13.70 -18.63
CA ILE A 183 -1.12 12.45 -19.34
C ILE A 183 -0.67 11.22 -18.55
N VAL A 184 -1.61 10.32 -18.24
CA VAL A 184 -1.37 9.05 -17.54
C VAL A 184 -1.82 7.87 -18.41
N LYS A 185 -0.95 6.86 -18.55
CA LYS A 185 -1.26 5.58 -19.22
C LYS A 185 -1.78 4.59 -18.18
N ILE A 186 -3.10 4.50 -18.04
CA ILE A 186 -3.74 3.81 -16.90
C ILE A 186 -3.51 2.29 -16.88
N ASN A 187 -3.24 1.67 -18.03
CA ASN A 187 -2.91 0.25 -18.12
C ASN A 187 -1.50 -0.07 -17.62
N ASN A 188 -0.62 0.93 -17.54
CA ASN A 188 0.74 0.78 -17.04
C ASN A 188 0.86 1.23 -15.57
N LEU A 189 -0.22 1.74 -14.97
CA LEU A 189 -0.21 2.24 -13.60
C LEU A 189 -0.32 1.08 -12.59
N PRO A 190 0.59 0.98 -11.61
CA PRO A 190 0.59 -0.14 -10.66
C PRO A 190 -0.74 -0.27 -9.90
N GLY A 191 -1.32 -1.46 -9.94
CA GLY A 191 -2.55 -1.77 -9.19
C GLY A 191 -3.82 -1.11 -9.72
N PHE A 192 -3.79 -0.35 -10.82
CA PHE A 192 -4.96 0.39 -11.32
C PHE A 192 -6.17 -0.51 -11.60
N SER A 193 -5.96 -1.70 -12.17
CA SER A 193 -7.03 -2.67 -12.43
C SER A 193 -7.77 -3.09 -11.16
N GLY A 194 -7.08 -3.14 -10.03
CA GLY A 194 -7.61 -3.52 -8.71
C GLY A 194 -8.25 -2.38 -7.92
N LEU A 195 -8.14 -1.12 -8.38
CA LEU A 195 -8.77 0.01 -7.71
C LEU A 195 -10.31 -0.07 -7.78
N SER A 196 -10.97 0.53 -6.80
CA SER A 196 -12.43 0.72 -6.77
C SER A 196 -12.89 1.57 -7.97
N THR A 197 -14.19 1.51 -8.27
CA THR A 197 -14.80 2.38 -9.29
C THR A 197 -14.64 3.86 -8.94
N THR A 198 -14.75 4.20 -7.65
CA THR A 198 -14.58 5.56 -7.12
C THR A 198 -13.16 6.08 -7.33
N LEU A 199 -12.13 5.31 -6.95
CA LEU A 199 -10.73 5.72 -7.16
C LEU A 199 -10.37 5.81 -8.64
N LYS A 200 -10.88 4.90 -9.47
CA LYS A 200 -10.71 4.98 -10.93
C LYS A 200 -11.35 6.25 -11.50
N ALA A 201 -12.51 6.67 -11.00
CA ALA A 201 -13.14 7.93 -11.40
C ALA A 201 -12.28 9.12 -11.00
N LYS A 202 -11.82 9.20 -9.74
CA LYS A 202 -10.93 10.28 -9.26
C LYS A 202 -9.65 10.41 -10.09
N VAL A 203 -9.03 9.30 -10.47
CA VAL A 203 -7.85 9.32 -11.36
C VAL A 203 -8.20 9.89 -12.74
N ARG A 204 -9.34 9.50 -13.32
CA ARG A 204 -9.78 10.01 -14.63
C ARG A 204 -10.19 11.48 -14.59
N ASP A 205 -10.72 11.95 -13.48
CA ASP A 205 -11.09 13.35 -13.28
C ASP A 205 -9.85 14.22 -13.04
N SER A 206 -8.82 13.67 -12.38
CA SER A 206 -7.59 14.39 -12.04
C SER A 206 -6.54 14.41 -13.15
N TYR A 207 -6.58 13.46 -14.09
CA TYR A 207 -5.54 13.25 -15.10
C TYR A 207 -6.09 12.96 -16.49
N GLU A 208 -5.34 13.34 -17.53
CA GLU A 208 -5.64 12.97 -18.91
C GLU A 208 -5.29 11.51 -19.17
N CYS A 209 -6.28 10.63 -19.02
CA CYS A 209 -6.06 9.19 -19.09
C CYS A 209 -6.02 8.66 -20.52
N THR A 210 -4.99 7.88 -20.84
CA THR A 210 -4.79 7.20 -22.13
C THR A 210 -4.47 5.72 -21.92
N ILE A 211 -4.48 4.93 -22.99
CA ILE A 211 -3.99 3.55 -23.00
C ILE A 211 -2.59 3.55 -23.62
N GLY A 212 -1.58 3.16 -22.86
CA GLY A 212 -0.22 2.97 -23.36
C GLY A 212 -0.13 1.73 -24.26
N ALA A 213 0.81 1.73 -25.20
CA ALA A 213 1.15 0.53 -25.96
C ALA A 213 1.60 -0.58 -24.99
N THR A 214 1.05 -1.78 -25.16
CA THR A 214 1.59 -2.98 -24.52
C THR A 214 2.91 -3.31 -25.22
N GLU A 215 4.03 -3.24 -24.50
CA GLU A 215 5.28 -3.77 -25.02
C GLU A 215 5.10 -5.28 -25.21
N SER A 216 5.18 -5.72 -26.48
CA SER A 216 5.07 -7.11 -26.92
C SER A 216 6.36 -7.88 -26.73
#